data_AF-A0A3A0ANU3-F1
#
_entry.id   AF-A0A3A0ANU3-F1
#
_cell.length_a   1.000
_cell.length_b   1.000
_cell.length_c   1.000
_cell.angle_alpha   90.00
_cell.angle_beta   90.00
_cell.angle_gamma   90.00
#
_symmetry.space_group_name_H-M   'P 1'
#
loop_
_entity.id
_entity.type
_entity.pdbx_description
1 polymer ?
#
loop_
_entity_poly.entity_id
_entity_poly.type
_entity_poly.pdbx_seq_one_letter_code
_entity_poly.pdbx_strand_id
1 'polypeptide(L)'
;MENLVTSTSTEDAEQRRIPVIRTKGLLAEYTTGTRPSGEWFALGTVRSDDETFARPAWLIVGTGQSQEAAVASLFDRLEREAARLSAA
;
A
#
# COMPACT_ATOMS: atom_id res chain seq x y z
N MET A 1 2.91 -22.53 46.29
CA MET A 1 1.63 -22.50 45.57
C MET A 1 1.72 -21.41 44.53
N GLU A 2 1.39 -21.79 43.29
CA GLU A 2 0.98 -20.95 42.16
C GLU A 2 2.04 -20.17 41.38
N ASN A 3 2.53 -20.88 40.35
CA ASN A 3 2.87 -20.40 39.02
C ASN A 3 1.93 -19.30 38.51
N LEU A 4 2.50 -18.24 37.92
CA LEU A 4 1.89 -17.58 36.78
C LEU A 4 2.98 -17.26 35.75
N VAL A 5 3.14 -18.21 34.83
CA VAL A 5 3.86 -18.02 33.58
C VAL A 5 3.01 -17.06 32.74
N THR A 6 3.35 -15.78 32.71
CA THR A 6 2.95 -14.93 31.59
C THR A 6 3.88 -15.25 30.43
N SER A 7 3.49 -16.28 29.68
CA SER A 7 3.89 -16.44 28.28
C SER A 7 3.42 -15.19 27.54
N THR A 8 4.24 -14.14 27.51
CA THR A 8 4.19 -13.19 26.39
C THR A 8 4.69 -13.97 25.20
N SER A 9 3.75 -14.64 24.52
CA SER A 9 3.99 -15.34 23.27
C SER A 9 4.77 -14.40 22.35
N THR A 10 6.00 -14.79 22.07
CA THR A 10 6.92 -14.15 21.11
C THR A 10 6.41 -14.26 19.66
N GLU A 11 5.12 -14.57 19.46
CA GLU A 11 4.46 -14.91 18.19
C GLU A 11 3.69 -13.72 17.59
N ASP A 12 3.36 -12.67 18.36
CA ASP A 12 2.62 -11.50 17.85
C ASP A 12 3.48 -10.46 17.11
N ALA A 13 4.80 -10.68 17.07
CA ALA A 13 5.73 -9.86 16.29
C ALA A 13 5.96 -10.42 14.88
N GLU A 14 4.96 -11.11 14.33
CA GLU A 14 4.89 -11.34 12.89
C GLU A 14 4.98 -9.96 12.22
N GLN A 15 6.13 -9.67 11.61
CA GLN A 15 6.40 -8.43 10.90
C GLN A 15 5.22 -8.18 9.96
N ARG A 16 4.29 -7.29 10.34
CA ARG A 16 3.19 -6.85 9.48
C ARG A 16 3.82 -6.14 8.30
N ARG A 17 4.12 -6.91 7.25
CA ARG A 17 4.70 -6.39 6.01
C ARG A 17 3.66 -5.45 5.42
N ILE A 18 4.02 -4.17 5.34
CA ILE A 18 3.20 -3.18 4.63
C ILE A 18 3.06 -3.69 3.19
N PRO A 19 1.84 -3.87 2.67
CA PRO A 19 1.66 -4.40 1.34
C PRO A 19 2.17 -3.37 0.32
N VAL A 20 2.80 -3.88 -0.75
CA VAL A 20 3.44 -3.07 -1.78
C VAL A 20 2.93 -3.51 -3.15
N ILE A 21 2.55 -2.55 -3.98
CA ILE A 21 2.38 -2.74 -5.42
C ILE A 21 3.56 -2.10 -6.15
N ARG A 22 4.00 -2.72 -7.25
CA ARG A 22 5.13 -2.25 -8.06
C ARG A 22 4.72 -2.18 -9.52
N THR A 23 5.26 -1.19 -10.21
CA THR A 23 5.17 -1.00 -11.66
C THR A 23 6.58 -0.75 -12.21
N LYS A 24 6.71 -0.49 -13.52
CA LYS A 24 8.00 -0.14 -14.11
C LYS A 24 8.40 1.28 -13.69
N GLY A 25 9.18 1.38 -12.61
CA GLY A 25 9.80 2.62 -12.13
C GLY A 25 9.12 3.28 -10.93
N LEU A 26 7.96 2.77 -10.48
CA LEU A 26 7.27 3.24 -9.27
C LEU A 26 6.87 2.08 -8.37
N LEU A 27 6.89 2.33 -7.06
CA LEU A 27 6.29 1.47 -6.05
C LEU A 27 5.28 2.27 -5.23
N ALA A 28 4.24 1.60 -4.73
CA ALA A 28 3.36 2.16 -3.72
C ALA A 28 3.19 1.19 -2.55
N GLU A 29 3.58 1.64 -1.36
CA GLU A 29 3.18 1.05 -0.09
C GLU A 29 1.76 1.51 0.21
N TYR A 30 0.87 0.59 0.56
CA TYR A 30 -0.54 0.95 0.69
C TYR A 30 -1.23 0.38 1.93
N THR A 31 -2.37 0.98 2.24
CA THR A 31 -3.33 0.47 3.20
C THR A 31 -4.72 0.51 2.60
N THR A 32 -5.61 -0.37 3.06
CA THR A 32 -7.00 -0.44 2.61
C THR A 32 -7.95 -0.09 3.75
N GLY A 33 -9.14 0.39 3.39
CA GLY A 33 -10.19 0.64 4.36
C GLY A 33 -11.53 0.91 3.68
N THR A 34 -12.55 1.14 4.49
CA THR A 34 -13.89 1.51 4.04
C THR A 34 -14.22 2.94 4.46
N ARG A 35 -14.89 3.66 3.56
CA ARG A 35 -15.46 4.99 3.83
C ARG A 35 -16.81 4.83 4.55
N PRO A 36 -17.33 5.86 5.24
CA PRO A 36 -18.67 5.83 5.81
C PRO A 36 -19.79 5.53 4.80
N SER A 37 -19.55 5.76 3.51
CA SER A 37 -20.46 5.41 2.41
C SER A 37 -20.52 3.91 2.10
N GLY A 38 -19.64 3.10 2.68
CA GLY A 38 -19.47 1.68 2.34
C GLY A 38 -18.50 1.41 1.18
N GLU A 39 -18.02 2.46 0.49
CA GLU A 39 -17.02 2.34 -0.57
C GLU A 39 -15.64 1.95 0.00
N TRP A 40 -14.95 1.02 -0.66
CA TRP A 40 -13.57 0.67 -0.33
C TRP A 40 -12.58 1.64 -0.95
N PHE A 41 -11.49 1.92 -0.23
CA PHE A 41 -10.34 2.65 -0.73
C PHE A 41 -9.04 1.88 -0.48
N ALA A 42 -8.06 2.13 -1.35
CA ALA A 42 -6.66 1.76 -1.15
C ALA A 42 -5.81 3.04 -1.29
N LEU A 43 -5.17 3.46 -0.19
CA LEU A 43 -4.32 4.65 -0.12
C LEU A 43 -2.86 4.22 -0.29
N GLY A 44 -2.22 4.63 -1.38
CA GLY A 44 -0.82 4.33 -1.69
C GLY A 44 0.10 5.52 -1.50
N THR A 45 1.20 5.32 -0.78
CA THR A 45 2.35 6.24 -0.73
C THR A 45 3.35 5.83 -1.80
N VAL A 46 3.48 6.66 -2.83
CA VAL A 46 4.25 6.38 -4.04
C VAL A 46 5.66 6.91 -3.93
N ARG A 47 6.62 6.11 -4.38
CA ARG A 47 8.03 6.46 -4.53
C ARG A 47 8.54 5.96 -5.87
N SER A 48 9.60 6.57 -6.39
CA SER A 48 10.32 5.96 -7.51
C SER A 48 11.08 4.73 -7.02
N ASP A 49 11.05 3.66 -7.80
CA ASP A 49 11.90 2.48 -7.61
C ASP A 49 13.30 2.70 -8.23
N ASP A 50 13.51 3.86 -8.88
CA ASP A 50 14.78 4.28 -9.47
C ASP A 50 15.36 5.47 -8.69
N GLU A 51 16.48 5.24 -8.01
CA GLU A 51 17.19 6.26 -7.22
C GLU A 51 17.69 7.44 -8.07
N THR A 52 17.77 7.26 -9.39
CA THR A 52 18.19 8.29 -10.34
C THR A 52 17.17 9.44 -10.43
N PHE A 53 15.90 9.17 -10.09
CA PHE A 53 14.82 10.14 -10.10
C PHE A 53 14.29 10.36 -8.68
N ALA A 54 15.03 11.13 -7.88
CA ALA A 54 14.59 11.56 -6.56
C ALA A 54 13.41 12.55 -6.65
N ARG A 55 12.21 12.03 -6.90
CA ARG A 55 10.96 12.78 -6.79
C ARG A 55 10.45 12.73 -5.34
N PRO A 56 9.86 13.81 -4.83
CA PRO A 56 9.21 13.78 -3.52
C PRO A 56 8.12 12.72 -3.54
N ALA A 57 7.96 11.94 -2.46
CA ALA A 57 6.87 10.98 -2.34
C ALA A 57 5.50 11.67 -2.46
N TRP A 58 4.52 10.98 -3.06
CA TRP A 58 3.16 11.50 -3.21
C TRP A 58 2.12 10.42 -2.93
N LEU A 59 0.85 10.83 -2.88
CA LEU A 59 -0.27 9.94 -2.58
C LEU A 59 -1.10 9.68 -3.84
N ILE A 60 -1.57 8.45 -3.98
CA ILE A 60 -2.63 8.06 -4.92
C ILE A 60 -3.69 7.25 -4.18
N VAL A 61 -4.92 7.30 -4.66
CA VAL A 61 -6.05 6.59 -4.05
C VAL A 61 -6.79 5.81 -5.12
N GLY A 62 -6.86 4.49 -4.94
CA GLY A 62 -7.79 3.62 -5.66
C GLY A 62 -9.10 3.48 -4.88
N THR A 63 -10.23 3.36 -5.58
CA THR A 63 -11.54 3.13 -4.95
C THR A 63 -12.28 2.00 -5.64
N GLY A 64 -13.21 1.36 -4.93
CA GLY A 64 -13.97 0.23 -5.45
C GLY A 64 -15.11 -0.22 -4.54
N GLN A 65 -15.94 -1.12 -5.06
CA GLN A 65 -17.04 -1.74 -4.29
C GLN A 65 -16.57 -2.92 -3.41
N SER A 66 -15.32 -3.35 -3.57
CA SER A 66 -14.65 -4.34 -2.72
C SER A 66 -13.21 -3.91 -2.44
N GLN A 67 -12.56 -4.56 -1.49
CA GLN A 67 -11.15 -4.33 -1.19
C GLN A 67 -10.28 -4.58 -2.44
N GLU A 68 -10.52 -5.69 -3.14
CA GLU A 68 -9.80 -6.10 -4.35
C GLU A 68 -9.99 -5.07 -5.46
N ALA A 69 -11.22 -4.57 -5.65
CA ALA A 69 -11.52 -3.54 -6.64
C ALA A 69 -10.78 -2.22 -6.34
N ALA A 70 -10.70 -1.83 -5.06
CA ALA A 70 -9.96 -0.65 -4.66
C ALA A 70 -8.45 -0.80 -4.89
N VAL A 71 -7.88 -1.98 -4.61
CA VAL A 71 -6.47 -2.29 -4.87
C VAL A 71 -6.18 -2.34 -6.37
N ALA A 72 -7.06 -2.93 -7.19
CA ALA A 72 -6.93 -2.92 -8.64
C ALA A 72 -6.97 -1.48 -9.20
N SER A 73 -7.90 -0.65 -8.72
CA SER A 73 -7.96 0.77 -9.09
C SER A 73 -6.70 1.54 -8.70
N LEU A 74 -6.10 1.22 -7.55
CA LEU A 74 -4.83 1.79 -7.10
C LEU A 74 -3.68 1.40 -8.06
N PHE A 75 -3.63 0.13 -8.46
CA PHE A 75 -2.64 -0.38 -9.41
C PHE A 75 -2.74 0.31 -10.77
N ASP A 76 -3.95 0.41 -11.35
CA ASP A 76 -4.18 1.08 -12.64
C ASP A 76 -3.73 2.55 -12.61
N ARG A 77 -3.94 3.23 -11.47
CA ARG A 77 -3.50 4.62 -11.29
C ARG A 77 -1.98 4.71 -11.22
N LEU A 78 -1.33 3.80 -10.50
CA LEU A 78 0.12 3.73 -10.40
C LEU A 78 0.76 3.50 -11.78
N GLU A 79 0.20 2.61 -12.61
CA GLU A 79 0.67 2.37 -13.97
C GLU A 79 0.55 3.61 -14.87
N ARG A 80 -0.56 4.34 -14.77
CA ARG A 80 -0.74 5.61 -15.51
C ARG A 80 0.28 6.66 -15.10
N GLU A 81 0.59 6.77 -13.81
CA GLU A 81 1.65 7.67 -13.33
C GLU A 81 3.02 7.24 -13.85
N ALA A 82 3.34 5.95 -13.82
CA ALA A 82 4.61 5.43 -14.34
C ALA A 82 4.76 5.73 -15.85
N ALA A 83 3.70 5.50 -16.63
CA ALA A 83 3.68 5.81 -18.05
C ALA A 83 3.85 7.32 -18.32
N ARG A 84 3.13 8.17 -17.57
CA ARG A 84 3.25 9.64 -17.69
C ARG A 84 4.66 10.13 -17.40
N LEU A 85 5.32 9.55 -16.41
CA LEU A 85 6.69 9.92 -16.03
C LEU A 85 7.73 9.40 -17.02
N SER A 86 7.50 8.24 -17.64
CA SER A 86 8.41 7.66 -18.64
C SER A 86 8.38 8.39 -19.99
N ALA A 87 7.32 9.15 -20.25
CA ALA A 87 7.14 9.94 -21.46
C ALA A 87 7.62 11.40 -21.35
N ALA A 88 8.06 11.82 -20.16
CA ALA A 88 8.52 13.18 -19.84
C ALA A 88 10.05 13.26 -19.82
#